data_AF-A0A4Q4CXE4-F1
#
_entry.id   AF-A0A4Q4CXE4-F1
#
_cell.length_a   1.000
_cell.length_b   1.000
_cell.length_c   1.000
_cell.angle_alpha   90.00
_cell.angle_beta   90.00
_cell.angle_gamma   90.00
#
_symmetry.space_group_name_H-M   'P 1'
#
loop_
_entity.id
_entity.type
_entity.pdbx_description
1 polymer ?
#
loop_
_entity_poly.entity_id
_entity_poly.type
_entity_poly.pdbx_seq_one_letter_code
_entity_poly.pdbx_strand_id
1 'polypeptide(L)' 'MDLLLEGFATALTPENLMYAVIGVLLGTAVGVLPGIGPAMTVALLLPVTFSVPPTSGLIL' A
#
# COMPACT_ATOMS: atom_id res chain seq x y z
N MET A 1 23.12 10.71 2.83
CA MET A 1 22.52 10.35 1.52
C MET A 1 22.25 8.85 1.46
N ASP A 2 23.09 8.06 2.13
CA ASP A 2 23.08 6.59 2.13
C ASP A 2 21.74 5.97 2.55
N LEU A 3 21.17 6.41 3.67
CA LEU A 3 19.85 5.92 4.14
C LEU A 3 18.72 6.15 3.13
N LEU A 4 18.80 7.24 2.36
CA LEU A 4 17.79 7.60 1.37
C LEU A 4 17.91 6.68 0.14
N LEU A 5 19.15 6.43 -0.31
CA LEU A 5 19.45 5.49 -1.39
C LEU A 5 19.08 4.04 -1.00
N GLU A 6 19.34 3.64 0.24
CA GLU A 6 18.97 2.33 0.78
C GLU A 6 17.45 2.15 0.85
N GLY A 7 16.71 3.20 1.25
CA GLY A 7 15.26 3.21 1.22
C GLY A 7 14.70 3.03 -0.20
N PHE A 8 15.27 3.73 -1.19
CA PHE A 8 14.89 3.54 -2.59
C PHE A 8 15.23 2.14 -3.10
N ALA A 9 16.41 1.60 -2.77
CA ALA A 9 16.78 0.23 -3.13
C ALA A 9 15.80 -0.79 -2.55
N THR A 10 15.32 -0.57 -1.32
CA THR A 10 14.30 -1.40 -0.68
C THR A 10 12.94 -1.25 -1.37
N ALA A 11 12.51 -0.03 -1.69
CA ALA A 11 11.22 0.22 -2.36
C ALA A 11 11.17 -0.36 -3.79
N LEU A 12 12.31 -0.39 -4.49
CA LEU A 12 12.46 -0.93 -5.85
C LEU A 12 12.58 -2.46 -5.89
N THR A 13 12.48 -3.16 -4.75
CA THR A 13 12.46 -4.63 -4.77
C THR A 13 11.18 -5.15 -5.45
N PRO A 14 11.24 -6.30 -6.14
CA PRO A 14 10.07 -6.86 -6.83
C PRO A 14 8.88 -7.11 -5.92
N GLU A 15 9.14 -7.52 -4.67
CA GLU A 15 8.11 -7.75 -3.66
C GLU A 15 7.35 -6.46 -3.33
N ASN A 16 8.06 -5.37 -3.05
CA ASN A 16 7.44 -4.08 -2.71
C ASN A 16 6.71 -3.45 -3.91
N LEU A 17 7.24 -3.60 -5.12
CA LEU A 17 6.54 -3.19 -6.34
C LEU A 17 5.23 -3.97 -6.55
N MET A 18 5.22 -5.26 -6.24
CA MET A 18 3.99 -6.07 -6.33
C MET A 18 2.95 -5.60 -5.31
N TYR A 19 3.36 -5.30 -4.07
CA TYR A 19 2.47 -4.68 -3.09
C TYR A 19 1.97 -3.31 -3.54
N ALA A 20 2.80 -2.46 -4.13
CA ALA A 20 2.36 -1.18 -4.68
C ALA A 20 1.27 -1.33 -5.76
N VAL A 21 1.44 -2.31 -6.65
CA VAL A 21 0.42 -2.62 -7.69
C VAL A 21 -0.87 -3.09 -7.05
N ILE A 22 -0.80 -4.03 -6.11
CA ILE A 22 -1.98 -4.55 -5.40
C ILE A 22 -2.68 -3.42 -4.63
N GLY A 23 -1.91 -2.58 -3.94
CA GLY A 23 -2.37 -1.43 -3.17
C GLY A 23 -3.16 -0.45 -4.02
N VAL A 24 -2.60 -0.04 -5.17
CA VAL A 24 -3.29 0.84 -6.12
C VAL A 24 -4.55 0.20 -6.68
N LEU A 25 -4.52 -1.09 -7.02
CA LEU A 25 -5.70 -1.80 -7.53
C LEU A 25 -6.81 -1.88 -6.47
N LEU A 26 -6.48 -2.25 -5.24
CA LEU A 26 -7.44 -2.33 -4.13
C LEU A 26 -7.98 -0.93 -3.77
N GLY A 27 -7.10 0.06 -3.65
CA GLY A 27 -7.48 1.45 -3.38
C GLY A 27 -8.39 2.02 -4.46
N THR A 28 -8.10 1.73 -5.73
CA THR A 28 -8.96 2.15 -6.84
C THR A 28 -10.30 1.40 -6.80
N ALA A 29 -10.29 0.08 -6.63
CA ALA A 29 -11.50 -0.74 -6.62
C ALA A 29 -12.45 -0.35 -5.47
N VAL A 30 -11.92 -0.09 -4.28
CA VAL A 30 -12.73 0.37 -3.14
C VAL A 30 -13.11 1.84 -3.30
N GLY A 31 -12.21 2.67 -3.81
CA GLY A 31 -12.40 4.12 -3.95
C GLY A 31 -13.45 4.52 -5.00
N VAL A 32 -13.68 3.70 -6.02
CA VAL A 32 -14.73 3.97 -7.04
C VAL A 32 -16.13 3.53 -6.62
N LEU A 33 -16.29 2.85 -5.47
CA LEU A 33 -17.61 2.38 -5.03
C LEU A 33 -18.49 3.57 -4.59
N PRO A 34 -19.69 3.73 -5.18
CA PRO A 34 -20.58 4.83 -4.84
C PRO A 34 -21.11 4.68 -3.40
N GLY A 35 -21.09 5.77 -2.64
CA GLY A 35 -21.60 5.80 -1.26
C GLY A 35 -20.60 5.34 -0.18
N ILE A 36 -19.39 4.91 -0.54
CA ILE A 36 -18.31 4.61 0.41
C ILE A 36 -17.49 5.89 0.62
N GLY A 37 -17.51 6.43 1.84
CA GLY A 37 -16.68 7.57 2.19
C GLY A 37 -15.19 7.21 2.34
N PRO A 38 -14.27 8.20 2.35
CA PRO A 38 -12.84 7.97 2.52
C PRO A 38 -12.49 7.20 3.81
N ALA A 39 -13.18 7.50 4.91
CA ALA A 39 -12.97 6.83 6.20
C ALA A 39 -13.26 5.33 6.15
N MET A 40 -14.32 4.92 5.42
CA MET A 40 -14.69 3.52 5.28
C MET A 40 -13.70 2.77 4.38
N THR A 41 -13.19 3.42 3.32
CA THR A 41 -12.12 2.85 2.47
C THR A 41 -10.86 2.56 3.28
N VAL A 42 -10.42 3.52 4.12
CA VAL A 42 -9.26 3.32 5.01
C VAL A 42 -9.50 2.18 5.99
N ALA A 43 -10.68 2.13 6.61
CA ALA A 43 -11.04 1.05 7.54
C ALA A 43 -11.06 -0.33 6.88
N LEU A 44 -11.44 -0.43 5.60
CA LEU A 44 -11.47 -1.68 4.84
C LEU A 44 -10.06 -2.16 4.44
N LEU A 45 -9.13 -1.23 4.15
CA LEU A 45 -7.78 -1.56 3.72
C LEU A 45 -6.81 -1.78 4.89
N LEU A 46 -7.00 -1.09 6.03
CA LEU A 46 -6.14 -1.21 7.22
C LEU A 46 -5.84 -2.67 7.68
N PRO A 47 -6.83 -3.59 7.74
CA PRO A 47 -6.57 -4.98 8.10
C PRO A 47 -5.60 -5.67 7.14
N VAL A 48 -5.69 -5.35 5.86
CA VAL A 48 -4.82 -5.90 4.82
C VAL A 48 -3.41 -5.30 4.96
N THR A 49 -3.32 -3.98 5.17
CA THR A 49 -2.07 -3.26 5.42
C THR A 49 -1.30 -3.78 6.64
N PHE A 50 -1.99 -4.11 7.74
CA PHE A 50 -1.35 -4.63 8.95
C PHE A 50 -1.04 -6.13 8.93
N SER A 51 -1.49 -6.85 7.89
CA SER A 51 -1.18 -8.28 7.74
C SER A 51 0.18 -8.54 7.07
N VAL A 52 0.84 -7.49 6.54
CA VAL A 52 2.12 -7.58 5.84
C VAL A 52 3.24 -6.89 6.63
N PRO A 53 4.53 -7.16 6.33
CA PRO A 53 5.65 -6.50 7.00
C PRO A 53 5.55 -4.96 6.92
N PRO A 54 6.03 -4.22 7.93
CA PRO A 54 5.82 -2.77 8.02
C PRO A 54 6.22 -1.99 6.77
N THR A 55 7.37 -2.33 6.16
CA THR A 55 7.86 -1.67 4.94
C THR A 55 6.91 -1.88 3.78
N SER A 56 6.44 -3.11 3.57
CA SER A 56 5.51 -3.46 2.49
C SER A 56 4.10 -2.92 2.77
N GLY A 57 3.68 -2.90 4.03
CA GLY A 57 2.41 -2.30 4.45
C GLY A 57 2.37 -0.80 4.21
N LEU A 58 3.48 -0.08 4.39
CA LEU A 58 3.53 1.34 4.04
C LEU A 58 3.48 1.61 2.52
N ILE A 59 3.83 0.62 1.71
CA ILE A 59 3.84 0.71 0.24
C ILE A 59 2.50 0.27 -0.37
N LEU A 60 1.79 -0.63 0.31
CA LEU A 60 0.45 -1.13 -0.03
C LEU A 60 -0.63 -0.07 0.17
#